data_AF-A0A535LA48-F1
#
_entry.id   AF-A0A535LA48-F1
#
_cell.length_a   1.000
_cell.length_b   1.000
_cell.length_c   1.000
_cell.angle_alpha   90.00
_cell.angle_beta   90.00
_cell.angle_gamma   90.00
#
_symmetry.space_group_name_H-M   'P 1'
#
loop_
_entity.id
_entity.type
_entity.pdbx_description
1 polymer ?
#
loop_
_entity_poly.entity_id
_entity_poly.type
_entity_poly.pdbx_seq_one_letter_code
_entity_poly.pdbx_strand_id
1 'polypeptide(L)'
;MNLTVRHGVAALARRTWATAQQTSHLLAHLEWWRAYYHFVRPHVSLRVALVQPRERGGKLVVQRYRQRTPARAAGRTNRRWTAQDVLCYPLPPIPE
;
A
#
# COMPACT_ATOMS: atom_id res chain seq x y z
N MET A 1 -8.85 9.66 6.15
CA MET A 1 -8.56 8.21 5.98
C MET A 1 -9.82 7.36 5.76
N ASN A 2 -10.95 7.68 6.42
CA ASN A 2 -12.15 6.82 6.44
C ASN A 2 -12.71 6.41 5.06
N LEU A 3 -12.75 7.32 4.08
CA LEU A 3 -13.24 6.99 2.74
C LEU A 3 -12.31 6.00 2.01
N THR A 4 -10.99 6.19 2.13
CA THR A 4 -9.98 5.34 1.49
C THR A 4 -10.04 3.90 1.98
N VAL A 5 -10.27 3.70 3.28
CA VAL A 5 -10.45 2.38 3.89
C VAL A 5 -11.71 1.72 3.35
N ARG A 6 -12.85 2.44 3.33
CA ARG A 6 -14.13 1.92 2.82
C ARG A 6 -14.08 1.55 1.33
N HIS A 7 -13.28 2.25 0.54
CA HIS A 7 -13.05 1.90 -0.87
C HIS A 7 -12.15 0.69 -1.05
N GLY A 8 -11.31 0.37 -0.06
CA GLY A 8 -10.38 -0.76 -0.14
C GLY A 8 -10.84 -2.02 0.57
N VAL A 9 -11.84 -1.92 1.46
CA VAL A 9 -12.42 -3.05 2.19
C VAL A 9 -13.91 -3.11 1.88
N ALA A 10 -14.30 -4.03 0.98
CA ALA A 10 -15.65 -4.12 0.44
C ALA A 10 -16.74 -4.29 1.53
N ALA A 11 -16.42 -4.94 2.65
CA ALA A 11 -17.32 -5.12 3.78
C ALA A 11 -17.68 -3.81 4.50
N LEU A 12 -16.87 -2.76 4.34
CA LEU A 12 -17.12 -1.44 4.93
C LEU A 12 -17.81 -0.47 3.96
N ALA A 13 -18.02 -0.88 2.71
CA ALA A 13 -18.76 -0.10 1.74
C ALA A 13 -20.25 -0.08 2.09
N ARG A 14 -20.92 1.03 1.81
CA ARG A 14 -22.36 1.17 2.01
C ARG A 14 -23.10 0.33 0.96
N ARG A 15 -24.18 -0.37 1.37
CA ARG A 15 -25.02 -1.20 0.47
C ARG A 15 -24.19 -2.24 -0.31
N THR A 16 -23.32 -2.94 0.41
CA THR A 16 -22.46 -4.01 -0.13
C THR A 16 -23.08 -5.38 0.08
N TRP A 17 -22.83 -6.30 -0.84
CA TRP A 17 -23.14 -7.73 -0.68
C TRP A 17 -22.03 -8.49 0.06
N ALA A 18 -20.87 -7.87 0.28
CA ALA A 18 -19.71 -8.47 0.93
C ALA A 18 -19.75 -8.33 2.45
N THR A 19 -20.85 -8.69 3.10
CA THR A 19 -21.00 -8.57 4.55
C THR A 19 -20.07 -9.54 5.28
N ALA A 20 -19.25 -9.02 6.19
CA ALA A 20 -18.40 -9.85 7.04
C ALA A 20 -19.26 -10.47 8.16
N GLN A 21 -19.44 -11.79 8.12
CA GLN A 21 -20.22 -12.52 9.14
C GLN A 21 -19.46 -12.71 10.46
N GLN A 22 -18.12 -12.58 10.41
CA GLN A 22 -17.24 -12.77 11.56
C GLN A 22 -16.29 -11.58 11.68
N THR A 23 -16.15 -11.05 12.91
CA THR A 23 -15.25 -9.93 13.19
C THR A 23 -13.79 -10.27 12.90
N SER A 24 -13.37 -11.52 13.12
CA SER A 24 -12.02 -12.00 12.80
C SER A 24 -11.67 -11.82 11.32
N HIS A 25 -12.58 -12.17 10.41
CA HIS A 25 -12.38 -12.00 8.97
C HIS A 25 -12.30 -10.52 8.56
N LEU A 26 -13.14 -9.68 9.18
CA LEU A 26 -13.08 -8.24 8.94
C LEU A 26 -11.75 -7.64 9.39
N LEU A 27 -11.27 -8.03 10.58
CA LEU A 27 -9.99 -7.58 11.11
C LEU A 27 -8.81 -8.04 10.24
N ALA A 28 -8.81 -9.30 9.79
CA ALA A 28 -7.78 -9.81 8.89
C ALA A 28 -7.74 -9.02 7.56
N HIS A 29 -8.89 -8.71 6.97
CA HIS A 29 -8.97 -7.88 5.77
C HIS A 29 -8.47 -6.45 6.04
N LEU A 30 -8.80 -5.87 7.19
CA LEU A 30 -8.34 -4.53 7.55
C LEU A 30 -6.82 -4.48 7.72
N GLU A 31 -6.22 -5.45 8.40
CA GLU A 31 -4.77 -5.51 8.57
C GLU A 31 -4.05 -5.77 7.24
N TRP A 32 -4.58 -6.66 6.41
CA TRP A 32 -4.08 -6.85 5.05
C TRP A 32 -4.14 -5.55 4.23
N TRP A 33 -5.29 -4.87 4.23
CA TRP A 33 -5.45 -3.61 3.51
C TRP A 33 -4.46 -2.55 4.01
N ARG A 34 -4.27 -2.46 5.33
CA ARG A 34 -3.34 -1.51 5.95
C ARG A 34 -1.91 -1.79 5.52
N ALA A 35 -1.48 -3.05 5.55
CA ALA A 35 -0.15 -3.45 5.10
C ALA A 35 0.05 -3.14 3.61
N TYR A 36 -0.90 -3.55 2.77
CA TYR A 36 -0.88 -3.29 1.33
C TYR A 36 -0.81 -1.79 1.00
N TYR A 37 -1.67 -0.97 1.62
CA TYR A 37 -1.73 0.46 1.37
C TYR A 37 -0.43 1.18 1.75
N HIS A 38 0.19 0.81 2.87
CA HIS A 38 1.39 1.50 3.36
C HIS A 38 2.68 1.00 2.68
N PHE A 39 2.81 -0.30 2.44
CA PHE A 39 4.07 -0.91 2.00
C PHE A 39 4.13 -1.16 0.50
N VAL A 40 3.00 -1.48 -0.14
CA VAL A 40 2.96 -1.97 -1.53
C VAL A 40 2.51 -0.88 -2.51
N ARG A 41 1.40 -0.19 -2.18
CA ARG A 41 0.73 0.76 -3.08
C ARG A 41 1.43 2.13 -3.09
N PRO A 42 1.97 2.58 -4.24
CA PRO A 42 2.49 3.95 -4.35
C PRO A 42 1.38 4.98 -4.30
N HIS A 43 1.68 6.15 -3.73
CA HIS A 43 0.75 7.26 -3.63
C HIS A 43 1.22 8.44 -4.48
N VAL A 44 0.33 8.95 -5.34
CA VAL A 44 0.63 10.02 -6.30
C VAL A 44 1.10 11.31 -5.63
N SER A 45 0.50 11.68 -4.50
CA SER A 45 0.89 12.89 -3.74
C SER A 45 2.20 12.73 -2.96
N LEU A 46 2.71 11.51 -2.79
CA LEU A 46 3.97 11.24 -2.08
C LEU A 46 5.15 11.07 -3.04
N ARG A 47 4.92 11.22 -4.35
CA ARG A 47 5.96 11.10 -5.36
C ARG A 47 7.00 12.22 -5.18
N VAL A 48 8.25 11.87 -5.40
CA VAL A 48 9.38 12.80 -5.27
C VAL A 48 9.92 13.09 -6.67
N ALA A 49 10.19 14.35 -6.97
CA ALA A 49 10.83 14.74 -8.22
C ALA A 49 12.23 14.11 -8.31
N LEU A 50 12.57 13.58 -9.48
CA LEU A 50 13.93 13.11 -9.75
C LEU A 50 14.80 14.31 -10.06
N VAL A 51 15.99 14.37 -9.43
CA VAL A 51 16.99 15.42 -9.69
C VAL A 51 17.38 15.44 -11.16
N GLN A 52 17.52 14.26 -11.76
CA GLN A 52 17.71 14.09 -13.20
C GLN A 52 16.56 13.26 -13.75
N PRO A 53 15.75 13.81 -14.66
CA PRO A 53 14.70 13.05 -15.34
C PRO A 53 15.29 11.82 -16.02
N ARG A 54 14.71 10.64 -15.79
CA ARG A 54 15.20 9.38 -16.35
C ARG A 54 14.55 9.12 -17.70
N GLU A 55 15.36 9.00 -18.75
CA GLU A 55 14.87 8.56 -20.05
C GLU A 55 14.37 7.12 -19.95
N ARG A 56 13.20 6.87 -20.53
CA ARG A 56 12.67 5.52 -20.77
C ARG A 56 12.70 5.41 -22.28
N GLY A 57 13.63 4.62 -22.84
CA GLY A 57 13.95 4.64 -24.26
C GLY A 57 12.74 4.58 -25.22
N GLY A 58 12.97 4.99 -26.47
CA GLY A 58 11.91 5.13 -27.49
C GLY A 58 11.11 6.43 -27.34
N LYS A 59 9.84 6.43 -27.79
CA LYS A 59 8.93 7.60 -27.74
C LYS A 59 8.26 7.79 -26.36
N LEU A 60 8.78 7.19 -25.29
CA LEU A 60 8.16 7.24 -23.97
C LEU A 60 8.50 8.54 -23.24
N VAL A 61 7.51 9.09 -22.53
CA VAL A 61 7.69 10.32 -21.74
C VAL A 61 8.75 10.10 -20.64
N VAL A 62 9.70 11.04 -20.60
CA VAL A 62 10.77 11.10 -19.60
C VAL A 62 10.19 11.00 -18.19
N GLN A 63 10.75 10.11 -17.38
CA GLN A 63 10.31 9.92 -16.02
C GLN A 63 10.83 11.07 -15.15
N ARG A 64 9.93 11.95 -14.72
CA ARG A 64 10.24 13.09 -13.82
C ARG A 64 10.07 12.79 -12.34
N TYR A 65 9.34 11.72 -12.00
CA TYR A 65 8.95 11.43 -10.62
C TYR A 65 9.25 9.99 -10.22
N ARG A 66 9.73 9.82 -8.98
CA ARG A 66 9.86 8.53 -8.32
C ARG A 66 8.61 8.24 -7.48
N GLN A 67 8.05 7.06 -7.70
CA GLN A 67 6.92 6.55 -6.94
C GLN A 67 7.33 6.22 -5.50
N ARG A 68 6.53 6.66 -4.52
CA ARG A 68 6.77 6.44 -3.09
C ARG A 68 5.50 5.90 -2.43
N THR A 69 5.66 4.97 -1.49
CA THR A 69 4.57 4.46 -0.66
C THR A 69 4.52 5.23 0.66
N PRO A 70 3.39 5.22 1.38
CA PRO A 70 3.29 5.87 2.70
C PRO A 70 4.37 5.42 3.70
N ALA A 71 4.68 4.12 3.77
CA ALA A 71 5.73 3.63 4.67
C ALA A 71 7.12 4.16 4.29
N ARG A 72 7.41 4.29 2.98
CA ARG A 72 8.65 4.94 2.52
C ARG A 72 8.65 6.44 2.80
N ALA A 73 7.51 7.10 2.71
CA ALA A 73 7.36 8.52 3.05
C ALA A 73 7.67 8.79 4.52
N ALA A 74 7.15 7.94 5.39
CA ALA A 74 7.38 7.98 6.83
C ALA A 74 8.76 7.42 7.29
N GLY A 75 9.65 7.05 6.36
CA GLY A 75 10.98 6.53 6.68
C GLY A 75 10.99 5.13 7.32
N ARG A 76 9.86 4.39 7.29
CA ARG A 76 9.75 3.05 7.88
C ARG A 76 10.39 1.95 7.03
N THR A 77 10.59 2.22 5.73
CA THR A 77 11.28 1.32 4.80
C THR A 77 11.98 2.13 3.72
N ASN A 78 13.14 1.65 3.25
CA ASN A 78 13.88 2.23 2.13
C ASN A 78 13.44 1.66 0.77
N ARG A 79 12.93 0.41 0.75
CA ARG A 79 12.44 -0.30 -0.44
C ARG A 79 10.93 -0.21 -0.60
N ARG A 80 10.46 -0.41 -1.83
CA ARG A 80 9.05 -0.69 -2.12
C ARG A 80 8.86 -2.20 -1.97
N TRP A 81 7.80 -2.59 -1.28
CA TRP A 81 7.47 -3.99 -1.08
C TRP A 81 6.49 -4.45 -2.16
N THR A 82 6.53 -5.72 -2.52
CA THR A 82 5.46 -6.39 -3.25
C THR A 82 4.44 -6.99 -2.27
N ALA A 83 3.27 -7.37 -2.75
CA ALA A 83 2.30 -8.11 -1.93
C ALA A 83 2.91 -9.41 -1.40
N GLN A 84 3.68 -10.11 -2.22
CA GLN A 84 4.39 -11.32 -1.83
C GLN A 84 5.43 -11.04 -0.74
N ASP A 85 6.26 -10.00 -0.87
CA ASP A 85 7.22 -9.62 0.17
C ASP A 85 6.55 -9.43 1.53
N VAL A 86 5.36 -8.81 1.55
CA VAL A 86 4.62 -8.56 2.80
C VAL A 86 4.08 -9.86 3.38
N LEU A 87 3.51 -10.73 2.55
CA LEU A 87 2.94 -12.01 2.99
C LEU A 87 4.01 -13.02 3.44
N CYS A 88 5.20 -12.95 2.85
CA CYS A 88 6.32 -13.86 3.16
C CYS A 88 7.27 -13.29 4.22
N TYR A 89 7.03 -12.08 4.74
CA TYR A 89 7.89 -11.50 5.76
C TYR A 89 7.69 -12.21 7.09
N PRO A 90 8.76 -12.71 7.74
CA PRO A 90 8.62 -13.36 9.04
C PRO A 90 8.09 -12.36 10.06
N LEU A 91 7.08 -12.78 10.82
CA LEU A 91 6.62 -12.02 11.97
C LEU A 91 7.75 -12.00 13.02
N PRO A 92 8.01 -10.85 13.66
CA PRO A 92 8.90 -10.83 14.80
C PRO A 92 8.35 -11.76 15.89
N PRO A 93 9.22 -12.41 16.69
CA PRO A 93 8.76 -13.23 17.80
C PRO A 93 7.90 -12.37 18.74
N ILE A 94 6.82 -12.96 19.26
CA ILE A 94 5.98 -12.30 20.26
C ILE A 94 6.80 -12.26 21.55
N PRO A 95 7.09 -11.08 22.13
CA PRO A 95 7.75 -11.02 23.42
C PRO A 95 6.86 -11.68 24.47
N GLU A 96 7.45 -12.58 25.28
CA GLU A 96 6.79 -13.26 26.41
C GLU A 96 6.26 -12.27 27.46
#